data_AF-A0A7W0ZDC9-F1
#
_entry.id   AF-A0A7W0ZDC9-F1
#
_cell.length_a   1.000
_cell.length_b   1.000
_cell.length_c   1.000
_cell.angle_alpha   90.00
_cell.angle_beta   90.00
_cell.angle_gamma   90.00
#
_symmetry.space_group_name_H-M   'P 1'
#
loop_
_entity.id
_entity.type
_entity.pdbx_description
1 polymer ?
#
loop_
_entity_poly.entity_id
_entity_poly.type
_entity_poly.pdbx_seq_one_letter_code
_entity_poly.pdbx_strand_id
1 'polypeptide(L)' 'MRITQGTFSYLPDFDDDEIKAQIQYGIDNGWAVSVEFTDDPHPRNIYWDMWCMPMFDIKDAAAGLHEVNRCRE' A
#
# COMPACT_ATOMS: atom_id res chain seq x y z
N MET A 1 4.75 -12.99 -17.51
CA MET A 1 5.37 -13.41 -16.22
C MET A 1 4.80 -12.53 -15.12
N ARG A 2 4.49 -13.06 -13.93
CA ARG A 2 3.99 -12.27 -12.79
C ARG A 2 5.17 -11.89 -11.89
N ILE A 3 5.26 -10.63 -11.49
CA ILE A 3 6.22 -10.16 -10.49
C ILE A 3 5.72 -10.60 -9.11
N THR A 4 6.60 -11.14 -8.29
CA THR A 4 6.27 -11.70 -6.96
C THR A 4 6.91 -10.94 -5.80
N GLN A 5 7.34 -9.69 -6.05
CA GLN A 5 7.66 -8.75 -4.98
C GLN A 5 6.38 -8.37 -4.22
N GLY A 6 6.50 -8.09 -2.92
CA GLY A 6 5.36 -7.85 -2.03
C GLY A 6 4.94 -9.10 -1.24
N THR A 7 4.48 -8.88 -0.01
CA THR A 7 4.24 -9.94 0.99
C THR A 7 3.21 -10.99 0.54
N PHE A 8 2.20 -10.58 -0.23
CA PHE A 8 1.04 -11.40 -0.57
C PHE A 8 0.96 -11.79 -2.06
N SER A 9 2.00 -11.55 -2.85
CA SER A 9 1.94 -11.64 -4.33
C SER A 9 1.78 -13.06 -4.90
N TYR A 10 1.82 -14.09 -4.05
CA TYR A 10 1.46 -15.49 -4.39
C TYR A 10 -0.02 -15.82 -4.16
N LEU A 11 -0.77 -14.94 -3.46
CA LEU A 11 -2.21 -15.01 -3.35
C LEU A 11 -2.87 -14.32 -4.57
N PRO A 12 -4.19 -14.49 -4.77
CA PRO A 12 -4.95 -13.63 -5.65
C PRO A 12 -4.79 -12.14 -5.30
N ASP A 13 -5.01 -11.26 -6.27
CA ASP A 13 -4.98 -9.82 -6.03
C ASP A 13 -6.08 -9.45 -5.03
N PHE A 14 -5.73 -8.63 -4.03
CA PHE A 14 -6.67 -8.25 -2.98
C PHE A 14 -7.75 -7.32 -3.52
N ASP A 15 -8.97 -7.52 -3.03
CA ASP A 15 -10.04 -6.54 -3.17
C ASP A 15 -9.86 -5.37 -2.18
N ASP A 16 -10.70 -4.33 -2.32
CA ASP A 16 -10.61 -3.13 -1.49
C ASP A 16 -10.92 -3.41 0.00
N ASP A 17 -11.74 -4.42 0.31
CA ASP A 17 -12.06 -4.80 1.69
C ASP A 17 -10.86 -5.52 2.35
N GLU A 18 -10.18 -6.38 1.61
CA GLU A 18 -8.95 -7.04 2.04
C GLU A 18 -7.80 -6.03 2.23
N ILE A 19 -7.64 -5.07 1.31
CA ILE A 19 -6.67 -3.97 1.46
C ILE A 19 -6.99 -3.15 2.71
N LYS A 20 -8.25 -2.78 2.91
CA LYS A 20 -8.69 -2.00 4.08
C LYS A 20 -8.38 -2.73 5.39
N ALA A 21 -8.59 -4.04 5.45
CA ALA A 21 -8.26 -4.84 6.62
C ALA A 21 -6.75 -4.81 6.96
N GLN A 22 -5.87 -4.88 5.95
CA GLN A 22 -4.41 -4.77 6.17
C GLN A 22 -3.99 -3.38 6.63
N ILE A 23 -4.58 -2.33 6.05
CA ILE A 23 -4.33 -0.94 6.48
C ILE A 23 -4.76 -0.76 7.94
N GLN A 24 -5.96 -1.22 8.31
CA GLN A 24 -6.45 -1.09 9.68
C GLN A 24 -5.55 -1.81 10.68
N TYR A 25 -5.10 -3.03 10.33
CA TYR A 25 -4.13 -3.75 11.15
C TYR A 25 -2.85 -2.93 11.40
N GLY A 26 -2.30 -2.27 10.38
CA GLY A 26 -1.13 -1.39 10.55
C GLY A 26 -1.40 -0.22 11.48
N ILE A 27 -2.56 0.44 11.33
CA ILE A 27 -2.99 1.55 12.18
C ILE A 27 -3.17 1.10 13.64
N ASP A 28 -3.79 -0.05 13.87
CA ASP A 28 -4.03 -0.61 15.22
C ASP A 28 -2.72 -0.94 15.95
N ASN A 29 -1.65 -1.23 15.19
CA ASN A 29 -0.29 -1.42 15.72
C ASN A 29 0.49 -0.10 15.89
N GLY A 30 -0.11 1.05 15.57
CA GLY A 30 0.52 2.36 15.67
C GLY A 30 1.56 2.65 14.57
N TRP A 31 1.46 1.99 13.41
CA TRP A 31 2.36 2.24 12.29
C TRP A 31 1.84 3.34 11.37
N ALA A 32 2.76 4.12 10.81
CA ALA A 32 2.44 5.04 9.73
C ALA A 32 2.26 4.26 8.41
N VAL A 33 1.22 4.60 7.66
CA VAL A 33 0.91 3.97 6.36
C VAL A 33 1.35 4.91 5.24
N SER A 34 1.99 4.38 4.21
CA SER A 34 2.43 5.12 3.01
C SER A 34 2.04 4.35 1.75
N VAL A 35 1.87 5.08 0.64
CA VAL A 35 1.64 4.51 -0.68
C VAL A 35 2.84 4.89 -1.56
N GLU A 36 3.35 3.91 -2.30
CA GLU A 36 4.49 4.07 -3.22
C GLU A 36 4.19 3.37 -4.54
N PHE A 37 4.75 3.87 -5.65
CA PHE A 37 4.55 3.31 -6.98
C PHE A 37 5.82 3.39 -7.84
N THR A 38 5.93 2.53 -8.86
CA THR A 38 7.02 2.56 -9.84
C THR A 38 6.63 1.83 -11.12
N ASP A 39 7.26 2.19 -12.24
CA ASP A 39 7.23 1.45 -13.50
C ASP A 39 8.50 0.61 -13.75
N ASP A 40 9.51 0.68 -12.87
CA ASP A 40 10.71 -0.15 -12.88
C ASP A 40 10.68 -1.20 -11.74
N PRO A 41 10.21 -2.44 -12.02
CA PRO A 41 10.12 -3.50 -11.02
C PRO A 41 11.45 -4.24 -10.81
N HIS A 42 12.59 -3.66 -11.18
CA HIS A 42 13.88 -4.28 -10.96
C HIS A 42 14.08 -4.67 -9.48
N PRO A 43 14.55 -5.88 -9.14
CA PRO A 43 14.61 -6.37 -7.74
C PRO A 43 15.62 -5.62 -6.85
N ARG A 44 16.32 -4.64 -7.41
CA ARG A 44 17.27 -3.77 -6.71
C ARG A 44 16.87 -2.30 -6.81
N ASN A 45 15.70 -1.99 -7.37
CA ASN A 45 15.11 -0.67 -7.28
C ASN A 45 14.55 -0.51 -5.85
N ILE A 46 15.29 0.21 -5.00
CA ILE A 46 15.02 0.32 -3.56
C ILE A 46 14.06 1.49 -3.27
N TYR A 47 14.05 2.51 -4.12
CA TYR A 47 13.28 3.74 -3.90
C TYR A 47 12.22 3.87 -4.97
N TRP A 48 10.97 3.64 -4.58
CA TRP A 48 9.81 3.93 -5.40
C TRP A 48 9.39 5.39 -5.19
N ASP A 49 8.55 5.90 -6.07
CA ASP A 49 8.02 7.24 -5.95
C ASP A 49 6.96 7.28 -4.84
N MET A 50 7.10 8.22 -3.92
CA MET A 50 6.14 8.40 -2.83
C MET A 50 4.88 9.08 -3.34
N TRP A 51 3.73 8.49 -3.03
CA TRP A 51 2.44 9.17 -3.14
C TRP A 51 2.20 10.00 -1.88
N CYS A 52 2.32 11.32 -2.01
CA CYS A 52 2.17 12.26 -0.90
C CYS A 52 3.13 11.95 0.28
N MET A 53 2.78 12.40 1.48
CA MET A 53 3.52 12.09 2.71
C MET A 53 2.90 10.87 3.42
N PRO A 54 3.67 10.11 4.22
CA PRO A 54 3.11 9.05 5.04
C PRO A 54 2.03 9.58 5.99
N MET A 55 0.99 8.78 6.18
CA MET A 55 -0.17 9.10 6.99
C MET A 55 0.10 8.73 8.46
N PHE A 56 0.73 9.65 9.21
CA PHE A 56 1.15 9.41 10.60
C PHE A 56 0.00 9.34 11.60
N ASP A 57 -1.05 10.15 11.41
CA ASP A 57 -2.09 10.38 12.43
C ASP A 57 -3.45 9.76 12.09
N ILE A 58 -3.58 9.04 10.98
CA ILE A 58 -4.85 8.44 10.58
C ILE A 58 -5.28 7.37 11.60
N LYS A 59 -6.59 7.30 11.84
CA LYS A 59 -7.22 6.32 12.75
C LYS A 59 -8.16 5.35 12.05
N ASP A 60 -8.56 5.68 10.83
CA ASP A 60 -9.49 4.90 10.02
C ASP A 60 -8.82 4.52 8.69
N ALA A 61 -8.81 3.22 8.39
CA ALA A 61 -8.31 2.69 7.14
C ALA A 61 -9.02 3.23 5.89
N ALA A 62 -10.23 3.78 6.01
CA ALA A 62 -10.91 4.44 4.91
C ALA A 62 -10.09 5.62 4.34
N ALA A 63 -9.38 6.37 5.19
CA ALA A 63 -8.49 7.44 4.74
C ALA A 63 -7.29 6.88 3.94
N GLY A 64 -6.71 5.77 4.40
CA GLY A 64 -5.61 5.10 3.67
C GLY A 64 -6.05 4.52 2.34
N LEU A 65 -7.20 3.83 2.30
CA LEU A 65 -7.76 3.29 1.07
C LEU A 65 -8.17 4.39 0.08
N HIS A 66 -8.62 5.55 0.58
CA HIS A 66 -8.89 6.71 -0.27
C HIS A 66 -7.65 7.13 -1.06
N GLU A 67 -6.49 7.28 -0.39
CA GLU A 67 -5.24 7.66 -1.05
C GLU A 67 -4.73 6.58 -2.02
N VAL A 68 -4.89 5.29 -1.69
CA VAL A 68 -4.61 4.18 -2.63
C VAL A 68 -5.44 4.34 -3.90
N ASN A 69 -6.74 4.61 -3.79
CA ASN A 69 -7.62 4.78 -4.93
C ASN A 69 -7.29 6.03 -5.74
N ARG A 70 -6.90 7.13 -5.10
CA ARG A 70 -6.43 8.33 -5.79
C ARG A 70 -5.13 8.13 -6.55
N CYS A 71 -4.22 7.30 -6.05
CA CYS A 71 -2.97 6.96 -6.73
C CYS A 71 -3.18 6.04 -7.96
N ARG A 72 -4.33 5.36 -8.06
CA ARG A 72 -4.68 4.48 -9.18
C ARG A 72 -5.25 5.23 -10.40
N GLU A 73 -5.72 6.47 -10.21
CA GLU A 73 -6.29 7.35 -11.25
C GLU A 73 -5.21 8.06 -12.07
#